data_AF-A0A815LG56-F1
#
_entry.id   AF-A0A815LG56-F1
#
_cell.length_a   1.000
_cell.length_b   1.000
_cell.length_c   1.000
_cell.angle_alpha   90.00
_cell.angle_beta   90.00
_cell.angle_gamma   90.00
#
_symmetry.space_group_name_H-M   'P 1'
#
loop_
_entity.id
_entity.type
_entity.pdbx_description
1 polymer ?
#
loop_
_entity_poly.entity_id
_entity_poly.type
_entity_poly.pdbx_seq_one_letter_code
_entity_poly.pdbx_strand_id
1 'polypeptide(L)'
;MYQQHNLISPIIRHKSSSQYRTSCDILQAYIIHNKRFTDNDFYQIMSAIYEINNSTIFYLNKKIKLEWPLINISYLYYHAIKPKNISNRLFIENKFSAQLRVLRQMDIHISAPGTGQMYQTFLSDGSVHINLGSSISENTETVTTYGEQYMTSGTPYIRGLYYPINERVKGIEKNQLVKLIRQAGELILQGFSLPVNSLENLAIDGQLFVEMCKKDKQFCSLVTTRTPETNFACLHFWIEEFIHEYHQWNIRGMIDKKNNKTISCYYNHTLLHELREKYGIEHKNIYN
;
A
#
# COMPACT_ATOMS: atom_id res chain seq x y z
N MET A 1 11.29 0.78 -19.77
CA MET A 1 10.97 -0.56 -19.25
C MET A 1 10.11 -1.39 -20.20
N TYR A 2 8.80 -1.15 -20.34
CA TYR A 2 7.91 -1.99 -21.19
C TYR A 2 8.39 -2.22 -22.62
N GLN A 3 8.81 -1.15 -23.31
CA GLN A 3 9.35 -1.25 -24.68
C GLN A 3 10.62 -2.09 -24.77
N GLN A 4 11.50 -2.05 -23.75
CA GLN A 4 12.72 -2.88 -23.69
C GLN A 4 12.40 -4.38 -23.58
N HIS A 5 11.18 -4.71 -23.16
CA HIS A 5 10.65 -6.07 -23.07
C HIS A 5 9.67 -6.41 -24.19
N ASN A 6 9.62 -5.64 -25.28
CA ASN A 6 8.69 -5.82 -26.40
C ASN A 6 7.21 -5.87 -25.97
N LEU A 7 6.87 -5.16 -24.90
CA LEU A 7 5.50 -5.01 -24.41
C LEU A 7 4.94 -3.66 -24.84
N ILE A 8 3.64 -3.63 -25.15
CA ILE A 8 2.91 -2.36 -25.34
C ILE A 8 3.02 -1.57 -24.03
N SER A 9 3.31 -0.27 -24.13
CA SER A 9 3.40 0.64 -23.00
C SER A 9 2.10 0.69 -22.18
N PRO A 10 2.17 1.07 -20.89
CA PRO A 10 1.00 1.38 -20.08
C PRO A 10 0.13 2.46 -20.70
N ILE A 11 -1.14 2.48 -20.31
CA ILE A 11 -2.08 3.52 -20.75
C ILE A 11 -1.66 4.83 -20.07
N ILE A 12 -1.45 5.87 -20.88
CA ILE A 12 -1.10 7.22 -20.42
C ILE A 12 -2.37 8.05 -20.30
N ARG A 13 -2.54 8.74 -19.16
CA ARG A 13 -3.66 9.63 -18.87
C ARG A 13 -3.10 10.93 -18.30
N HIS A 14 -3.59 12.07 -18.80
CA HIS A 14 -2.99 13.37 -18.46
C HIS A 14 -3.79 14.18 -17.45
N LYS A 15 -5.11 13.97 -17.39
CA LYS A 15 -6.00 14.83 -16.59
C LYS A 15 -6.76 14.08 -15.50
N SER A 16 -7.26 12.89 -15.81
CA SER A 16 -8.14 12.12 -14.94
C SER A 16 -7.95 10.62 -15.12
N SER A 17 -8.13 9.85 -14.05
CA SER A 17 -8.20 8.38 -14.11
C SER A 17 -9.35 7.84 -14.97
N SER A 18 -10.47 8.58 -15.03
CA SER A 18 -11.67 8.21 -15.80
C SER A 18 -11.54 8.51 -17.31
N GLN A 19 -10.43 9.09 -17.74
CA GLN A 19 -10.19 9.37 -19.15
C GLN A 19 -10.28 8.06 -19.95
N TYR A 20 -11.22 8.06 -20.91
CA TYR A 20 -11.58 6.92 -21.78
C TYR A 20 -12.25 5.73 -21.08
N ARG A 21 -12.77 5.92 -19.87
CA ARG A 21 -13.53 4.88 -19.15
C ARG A 21 -15.03 5.15 -19.21
N THR A 22 -15.82 4.09 -19.21
CA THR A 22 -17.28 4.12 -19.08
C THR A 22 -17.72 3.36 -17.83
N SER A 23 -18.94 3.61 -17.36
CA SER A 23 -19.52 2.87 -16.22
C SER A 23 -19.73 1.38 -16.51
N CYS A 24 -19.67 0.97 -17.77
CA CYS A 24 -19.84 -0.42 -18.21
C CYS A 24 -18.50 -1.17 -18.33
N ASP A 25 -17.36 -0.48 -18.18
CA ASP A 25 -16.06 -1.11 -18.27
C ASP A 25 -15.82 -2.02 -17.06
N ILE A 26 -15.25 -3.20 -17.30
CA ILE A 26 -14.87 -4.15 -16.24
C ILE A 26 -13.45 -3.84 -15.82
N LEU A 27 -13.30 -3.28 -14.62
CA LEU A 27 -12.01 -2.99 -14.01
C LEU A 27 -11.29 -4.29 -13.64
N GLN A 28 -10.02 -4.40 -13.99
CA GLN A 28 -9.21 -5.56 -13.60
C GLN A 28 -8.46 -5.27 -12.30
N ALA A 29 -8.79 -6.03 -11.27
CA ALA A 29 -8.16 -5.97 -9.96
C ALA A 29 -7.32 -7.22 -9.70
N TYR A 30 -6.18 -7.03 -9.06
CA TYR A 30 -5.30 -8.13 -8.71
C TYR A 30 -4.84 -8.03 -7.27
N ILE A 31 -5.07 -9.10 -6.52
CA ILE A 31 -4.51 -9.27 -5.18
C ILE A 31 -3.25 -10.11 -5.30
N ILE A 32 -2.13 -9.49 -4.94
CA ILE A 32 -0.84 -10.13 -4.92
C ILE A 32 -0.67 -10.94 -3.64
N HIS A 33 -0.34 -12.21 -3.79
CA HIS A 33 0.02 -13.06 -2.66
C HIS A 33 1.19 -12.48 -1.87
N ASN A 34 1.02 -12.45 -0.55
CA ASN A 34 2.05 -12.07 0.40
C ASN A 34 2.19 -13.17 1.46
N LYS A 35 3.43 -13.58 1.72
CA LYS A 35 3.77 -14.61 2.73
C LYS A 35 3.42 -14.21 4.18
N ARG A 36 3.13 -12.94 4.43
CA ARG A 36 2.74 -12.39 5.74
C ARG A 36 1.23 -12.43 5.98
N PHE A 37 0.43 -12.81 4.98
CA PHE A 37 -0.99 -13.08 5.22
C PHE A 37 -1.13 -14.36 6.04
N THR A 38 -1.92 -14.27 7.11
CA THR A 38 -2.34 -15.46 7.87
C THR A 38 -3.33 -16.30 7.06
N ASP A 39 -3.58 -17.54 7.47
CA ASP A 39 -4.62 -18.37 6.85
C ASP A 39 -6.00 -17.71 6.95
N ASN A 40 -6.28 -17.02 8.06
CA ASN A 40 -7.51 -16.25 8.22
C ASN A 40 -7.56 -15.05 7.26
N ASP A 41 -6.47 -14.28 7.13
CA ASP A 41 -6.38 -13.19 6.14
C ASP A 41 -6.67 -13.72 4.73
N PHE A 42 -6.08 -14.87 4.37
CA PHE A 42 -6.30 -15.50 3.08
C PHE A 42 -7.77 -15.88 2.88
N TYR A 43 -8.43 -16.49 3.87
CA TYR A 43 -9.85 -16.82 3.80
C TYR A 43 -10.71 -15.57 3.57
N GLN A 44 -10.45 -14.49 4.32
CA GLN A 44 -11.18 -13.23 4.23
C GLN A 44 -10.98 -12.56 2.86
N ILE A 45 -9.76 -12.61 2.33
CA ILE A 45 -9.43 -12.15 0.98
C ILE A 45 -10.20 -12.94 -0.08
N MET A 46 -10.18 -14.28 -0.02
CA MET A 46 -10.87 -15.13 -0.99
C MET A 46 -12.39 -14.93 -0.94
N SER A 47 -12.94 -14.72 0.25
CA SER A 47 -14.35 -14.39 0.43
C SER A 47 -14.71 -13.04 -0.22
N ALA A 48 -13.85 -12.03 -0.08
CA ALA A 48 -14.04 -10.72 -0.72
C ALA A 48 -13.98 -10.81 -2.25
N ILE A 49 -13.04 -11.61 -2.79
CA ILE A 49 -12.94 -11.89 -4.24
C ILE A 49 -14.24 -12.51 -4.75
N TYR A 50 -14.74 -13.54 -4.06
CA TYR A 50 -15.97 -14.24 -4.44
C TYR A 50 -17.17 -13.30 -4.46
N GLU A 51 -17.33 -12.46 -3.42
CA GLU A 51 -18.42 -11.50 -3.33
C GLU A 51 -18.41 -10.50 -4.51
N ILE A 52 -17.25 -9.89 -4.80
CA ILE A 52 -17.14 -8.88 -5.85
C ILE A 52 -17.33 -9.50 -7.24
N ASN A 53 -16.69 -10.63 -7.52
CA ASN A 53 -16.82 -11.28 -8.82
C ASN A 53 -18.25 -11.76 -9.08
N ASN A 54 -18.93 -12.31 -8.08
CA ASN A 54 -20.33 -12.71 -8.21
C ASN A 54 -21.26 -11.52 -8.45
N SER A 55 -21.03 -10.39 -7.77
CA SER A 55 -21.78 -9.16 -8.01
C SER A 55 -21.63 -8.70 -9.47
N THR A 56 -20.41 -8.76 -10.01
CA THR A 56 -20.11 -8.45 -11.42
C THR A 56 -20.82 -9.41 -12.38
N ILE A 57 -20.73 -10.72 -12.15
CA ILE A 57 -21.37 -11.75 -13.00
C ILE A 57 -22.89 -11.62 -12.98
N PHE A 58 -23.47 -11.43 -11.79
CA PHE A 58 -24.90 -11.27 -11.61
C PHE A 58 -25.45 -10.09 -12.41
N TYR A 59 -24.73 -8.97 -12.39
CA TYR A 59 -25.09 -7.78 -13.15
C TYR A 59 -25.10 -8.05 -14.66
N LEU A 60 -24.02 -8.65 -15.18
CA LEU A 60 -23.87 -8.95 -16.61
C LEU A 60 -25.02 -9.83 -17.12
N ASN A 61 -25.57 -10.69 -16.27
CA ASN A 61 -26.66 -11.61 -16.63
C ASN A 61 -28.07 -10.99 -16.52
N LYS A 62 -28.31 -10.06 -15.58
CA LYS A 62 -29.68 -9.59 -15.26
C LYS A 62 -30.02 -8.16 -15.69
N LYS A 63 -29.06 -7.37 -16.21
CA LYS A 63 -29.29 -5.98 -16.67
C LYS A 63 -30.06 -5.10 -15.66
N ILE A 64 -29.73 -5.21 -14.37
CA ILE A 64 -30.32 -4.38 -13.31
C ILE A 64 -29.60 -3.01 -13.32
N LYS A 65 -29.94 -2.06 -12.43
CA LYS A 65 -29.17 -0.82 -12.25
C LYS A 65 -27.84 -1.12 -11.53
N LEU A 66 -26.73 -0.54 -11.99
CA LEU A 66 -25.42 -0.64 -11.31
C LEU A 66 -25.47 0.14 -10.00
N GLU A 67 -25.26 -0.55 -8.88
CA GLU A 67 -24.94 0.10 -7.60
C GLU A 67 -23.44 0.34 -7.45
N TRP A 68 -22.62 -0.54 -8.04
CA TRP A 68 -21.17 -0.52 -7.89
C TRP A 68 -20.46 -0.73 -9.24
N PRO A 69 -19.20 -0.27 -9.38
CA PRO A 69 -18.37 -0.56 -10.53
C PRO A 69 -18.26 -2.07 -10.81
N LEU A 70 -18.20 -2.45 -12.09
CA LEU A 70 -17.90 -3.83 -12.49
C LEU A 70 -16.42 -4.09 -12.29
N ILE A 71 -16.10 -5.05 -11.43
CA ILE A 71 -14.71 -5.38 -11.08
C ILE A 71 -14.52 -6.89 -11.21
N ASN A 72 -13.45 -7.29 -11.91
CA ASN A 72 -12.99 -8.66 -11.96
C ASN A 72 -11.70 -8.78 -11.16
N ILE A 73 -11.72 -9.56 -10.08
CA ILE A 73 -10.60 -9.73 -9.17
C ILE A 73 -9.95 -11.10 -9.36
N SER A 74 -8.63 -11.11 -9.48
CA SER A 74 -7.81 -12.32 -9.47
C SER A 74 -6.81 -12.33 -8.33
N TYR A 75 -6.66 -13.47 -7.66
CA TYR A 75 -5.57 -13.70 -6.71
C TYR A 75 -4.35 -14.24 -7.45
N LEU A 76 -3.18 -13.62 -7.27
CA LEU A 76 -1.96 -13.99 -7.99
C LEU A 76 -0.84 -14.41 -7.05
N TYR A 77 -0.38 -15.63 -7.25
CA TYR A 77 0.91 -16.08 -6.73
C TYR A 77 2.01 -15.68 -7.72
N TYR A 78 2.88 -14.74 -7.35
CA TYR A 78 3.88 -14.20 -8.29
C TYR A 78 4.80 -15.27 -8.89
N HIS A 79 5.17 -16.27 -8.10
CA HIS A 79 5.99 -17.40 -8.55
C HIS A 79 5.26 -18.31 -9.55
N ALA A 80 3.92 -18.21 -9.64
CA ALA A 80 3.11 -18.92 -10.60
C ALA A 80 2.96 -18.18 -11.95
N ILE A 81 3.41 -16.93 -12.07
CA ILE A 81 3.37 -16.21 -13.35
C ILE A 81 4.42 -16.82 -14.28
N LYS A 82 3.95 -17.55 -15.30
CA LYS A 82 4.77 -18.22 -16.29
C LYS A 82 4.90 -17.37 -17.57
N PRO A 83 6.08 -17.31 -18.18
CA PRO A 83 6.22 -16.76 -19.52
C PRO A 83 5.38 -17.53 -20.53
N LYS A 84 4.85 -16.83 -21.54
CA LYS A 84 4.20 -17.43 -22.69
C LYS A 84 5.26 -17.80 -23.72
N ASN A 85 5.21 -19.05 -24.20
CA ASN A 85 5.92 -19.44 -25.42
C ASN A 85 5.17 -18.86 -26.62
N ILE A 86 5.53 -17.64 -26.98
CA ILE A 86 5.07 -17.04 -28.23
C ILE A 86 5.95 -17.64 -29.34
N SER A 87 5.35 -18.45 -30.21
CA SER A 87 6.03 -19.23 -31.26
C SER A 87 6.72 -18.40 -32.34
N ASN A 88 6.67 -17.07 -32.27
CA ASN A 88 7.44 -16.18 -33.13
C ASN A 88 8.86 -16.03 -32.56
N ARG A 89 9.80 -16.70 -33.24
CA ARG A 89 11.22 -16.98 -32.88
C ARG A 89 12.14 -15.81 -32.46
N LEU A 90 11.62 -14.61 -32.19
CA LEU A 90 12.42 -13.42 -31.90
C LEU A 90 12.37 -12.94 -30.43
N PHE A 91 11.50 -13.48 -29.58
CA PHE A 91 11.45 -13.05 -28.18
C PHE A 91 11.06 -14.19 -27.23
N ILE A 92 11.98 -14.54 -26.31
CA ILE A 92 11.68 -15.41 -25.17
C ILE A 92 11.24 -14.50 -24.03
N GLU A 93 9.95 -14.53 -23.70
CA GLU A 93 9.42 -13.83 -22.54
C GLU A 93 10.12 -14.38 -21.28
N ASN A 94 10.66 -13.50 -20.43
CA ASN A 94 11.19 -13.89 -19.12
C ASN A 94 10.14 -13.63 -18.03
N LYS A 95 10.39 -14.12 -16.80
CA LYS A 95 9.44 -13.96 -15.69
C LYS A 95 9.07 -12.51 -15.42
N PHE A 96 10.03 -11.59 -15.51
CA PHE A 96 9.78 -10.16 -15.30
C PHE A 96 8.90 -9.55 -16.40
N SER A 97 9.14 -9.91 -17.67
CA SER A 97 8.30 -9.48 -18.80
C SER A 97 6.86 -9.98 -18.64
N ALA A 98 6.69 -11.22 -18.18
CA ALA A 98 5.37 -11.77 -17.88
C ALA A 98 4.68 -11.02 -16.74
N GLN A 99 5.42 -10.60 -15.69
CA GLN A 99 4.90 -9.76 -14.62
C GLN A 99 4.46 -8.38 -15.11
N LEU A 100 5.32 -7.70 -15.90
CA LEU A 100 4.99 -6.40 -16.51
C LEU A 100 3.70 -6.49 -17.34
N ARG A 101 3.54 -7.56 -18.14
CA ARG A 101 2.33 -7.76 -18.94
C ARG A 101 1.06 -7.82 -18.09
N VAL A 102 1.11 -8.44 -16.91
CA VAL A 102 -0.01 -8.45 -15.97
C VAL A 102 -0.19 -7.08 -15.33
N LEU A 103 0.88 -6.44 -14.85
CA LEU A 103 0.85 -5.12 -14.22
C LEU A 103 0.21 -4.04 -15.12
N ARG A 104 0.48 -4.09 -16.42
CA ARG A 104 -0.13 -3.18 -17.41
C ARG A 104 -1.66 -3.24 -17.43
N GLN A 105 -2.20 -4.43 -17.19
CA GLN A 105 -3.63 -4.69 -17.26
C GLN A 105 -4.35 -4.31 -15.96
N MET A 106 -3.62 -3.98 -14.89
CA MET A 106 -4.21 -3.71 -13.59
C MET A 106 -4.78 -2.29 -13.52
N ASP A 107 -6.08 -2.21 -13.26
CA ASP A 107 -6.74 -0.99 -12.84
C ASP A 107 -6.61 -0.80 -11.33
N ILE A 108 -6.69 -1.90 -10.58
CA ILE A 108 -6.57 -1.93 -9.13
C ILE A 108 -5.48 -2.93 -8.72
N HIS A 109 -4.39 -2.44 -8.15
CA HIS A 109 -3.30 -3.26 -7.63
C HIS A 109 -3.39 -3.35 -6.11
N ILE A 110 -3.57 -4.55 -5.57
CA ILE A 110 -3.77 -4.79 -4.15
C ILE A 110 -2.59 -5.62 -3.63
N SER A 111 -1.83 -5.08 -2.68
CA SER A 111 -0.69 -5.79 -2.08
C SER A 111 -0.54 -5.47 -0.60
N ALA A 112 0.44 -6.12 0.04
CA ALA A 112 0.87 -5.84 1.40
C ALA A 112 2.41 -5.80 1.45
N PRO A 113 3.02 -5.21 2.50
CA PRO A 113 4.47 -5.14 2.65
C PRO A 113 5.11 -6.51 2.83
N GLY A 114 6.34 -6.69 2.36
CA GLY A 114 7.14 -7.89 2.64
C GLY A 114 7.46 -8.78 1.43
N THR A 115 7.04 -8.39 0.23
CA THR A 115 7.50 -8.98 -1.03
C THR A 115 8.72 -8.26 -1.61
N GLY A 116 9.01 -7.02 -1.15
CA GLY A 116 10.08 -6.18 -1.69
C GLY A 116 9.79 -5.73 -3.13
N GLN A 117 8.52 -5.77 -3.52
CA GLN A 117 8.09 -5.61 -4.90
C GLN A 117 7.42 -4.25 -5.06
N MET A 118 8.21 -3.29 -5.53
CA MET A 118 7.78 -1.91 -5.72
C MET A 118 7.06 -1.72 -7.07
N TYR A 119 5.96 -2.45 -7.29
CA TYR A 119 5.28 -2.45 -8.59
C TYR A 119 4.43 -1.21 -8.86
N GLN A 120 4.22 -0.36 -7.86
CA GLN A 120 3.44 0.88 -7.97
C GLN A 120 3.89 1.73 -9.16
N THR A 121 5.20 1.79 -9.41
CA THR A 121 5.80 2.57 -10.51
C THR A 121 5.55 1.97 -11.91
N PHE A 122 5.06 0.74 -12.03
CA PHE A 122 4.80 0.10 -13.33
C PHE A 122 3.31 0.02 -13.69
N LEU A 123 2.44 0.52 -12.82
CA LEU A 123 1.00 0.60 -13.08
C LEU A 123 0.71 1.67 -14.15
N SER A 124 -0.45 1.54 -14.80
CA SER A 124 -0.91 2.55 -15.76
C SER A 124 -1.38 3.81 -15.05
N ASP A 125 -1.37 4.95 -15.77
CA ASP A 125 -1.89 6.21 -15.24
C ASP A 125 -3.37 6.07 -14.90
N GLY A 126 -3.80 6.62 -13.77
CA GLY A 126 -5.18 6.51 -13.30
C GLY A 126 -5.52 5.17 -12.62
N SER A 127 -4.56 4.26 -12.43
CA SER A 127 -4.76 3.07 -11.60
C SER A 127 -4.82 3.44 -10.10
N VAL A 128 -5.40 2.55 -9.30
CA VAL A 128 -5.44 2.65 -7.84
C VAL A 128 -4.59 1.54 -7.23
N HIS A 129 -3.77 1.88 -6.25
CA HIS A 129 -3.05 0.91 -5.43
C HIS A 129 -3.67 0.84 -4.03
N ILE A 130 -4.07 -0.36 -3.60
CA ILE A 130 -4.53 -0.64 -2.24
C ILE A 130 -3.40 -1.35 -1.48
N ASN A 131 -2.91 -0.73 -0.40
CA ASN A 131 -1.94 -1.33 0.50
C ASN A 131 -2.65 -1.86 1.75
N LEU A 132 -2.65 -3.19 1.90
CA LEU A 132 -3.31 -3.90 3.00
C LEU A 132 -2.50 -3.87 4.30
N GLY A 133 -1.25 -3.41 4.26
CA GLY A 133 -0.37 -3.42 5.41
C GLY A 133 -0.02 -4.82 5.92
N SER A 134 0.89 -4.85 6.88
CA SER A 134 1.30 -6.04 7.62
C SER A 134 1.14 -5.75 9.10
N SER A 135 0.73 -6.75 9.87
CA SER A 135 0.90 -6.71 11.32
C SER A 135 2.33 -7.11 11.65
N ILE A 136 3.01 -6.33 12.48
CA ILE A 136 4.27 -6.72 13.12
C ILE A 136 3.95 -6.93 14.59
N SER A 137 4.19 -8.14 15.07
CA SER A 137 4.05 -8.48 16.48
C SER A 137 5.43 -8.68 17.08
N GLU A 138 5.74 -7.95 18.13
CA GLU A 138 6.94 -8.19 18.93
C GLU A 138 6.61 -7.87 20.39
N ASN A 139 6.99 -8.79 21.27
CA ASN A 139 6.51 -8.86 22.67
C ASN A 139 4.97 -8.96 22.75
N THR A 140 4.33 -8.09 23.53
CA THR A 140 2.88 -8.05 23.78
C THR A 140 2.12 -7.13 22.82
N GLU A 141 2.81 -6.55 21.84
CA GLU A 141 2.26 -5.51 20.98
C GLU A 141 2.23 -5.94 19.52
N THR A 142 1.16 -5.50 18.86
CA THR A 142 0.97 -5.69 17.42
C THR A 142 0.68 -4.33 16.82
N VAL A 143 1.49 -3.92 15.86
CA VAL A 143 1.38 -2.65 15.14
C VAL A 143 1.19 -2.91 13.65
N THR A 144 0.62 -1.94 12.96
CA THR A 144 0.45 -1.99 11.51
C THR A 144 1.61 -1.29 10.83
N THR A 145 2.13 -1.88 9.75
CA THR A 145 3.06 -1.23 8.82
C THR A 145 2.51 -1.26 7.41
N TYR A 146 2.69 -0.17 6.67
CA TYR A 146 2.45 -0.08 5.23
C TYR A 146 3.74 -0.10 4.41
N GLY A 147 4.90 0.17 5.02
CA GLY A 147 6.24 0.06 4.42
C GLY A 147 6.41 0.87 3.13
N GLU A 148 6.00 0.30 2.00
CA GLU A 148 6.14 0.81 0.63
C GLU A 148 5.24 2.03 0.31
N GLN A 149 4.63 2.69 1.30
CA GLN A 149 3.74 3.84 1.06
C GLN A 149 4.44 5.02 0.35
N TYR A 150 5.75 5.18 0.54
CA TYR A 150 6.55 6.19 -0.15
C TYR A 150 6.62 5.95 -1.65
N MET A 151 6.53 4.69 -2.12
CA MET A 151 6.48 4.38 -3.56
C MET A 151 5.18 4.90 -4.16
N THR A 152 4.06 4.72 -3.47
CA THR A 152 2.76 5.28 -3.87
C THR A 152 2.81 6.80 -3.87
N SER A 153 3.34 7.42 -2.79
CA SER A 153 3.52 8.86 -2.70
C SER A 153 4.42 9.45 -3.78
N GLY A 154 5.43 8.71 -4.23
CA GLY A 154 6.33 9.10 -5.32
C GLY A 154 5.80 8.82 -6.73
N THR A 155 4.62 8.22 -6.85
CA THR A 155 4.02 7.83 -8.14
C THR A 155 2.79 8.71 -8.42
N PRO A 156 2.96 9.91 -9.01
CA PRO A 156 1.90 10.92 -9.10
C PRO A 156 0.78 10.56 -10.08
N TYR A 157 0.93 9.49 -10.86
CA TYR A 157 -0.07 9.06 -11.83
C TYR A 157 -1.01 7.96 -11.28
N ILE A 158 -0.86 7.53 -10.03
CA ILE A 158 -1.77 6.58 -9.37
C ILE A 158 -2.30 7.14 -8.06
N ARG A 159 -3.45 6.62 -7.60
CA ARG A 159 -4.00 6.91 -6.26
C ARG A 159 -3.77 5.75 -5.31
N GLY A 160 -3.31 6.04 -4.09
CA GLY A 160 -3.15 5.13 -2.98
C GLY A 160 -4.38 5.07 -2.10
N LEU A 161 -4.75 3.87 -1.69
CA LEU A 161 -5.69 3.58 -0.61
C LEU A 161 -5.02 2.62 0.38
N TYR A 162 -5.43 2.70 1.63
CA TYR A 162 -4.79 1.95 2.72
C TYR A 162 -5.85 1.26 3.55
N TYR A 163 -5.58 0.01 3.93
CA TYR A 163 -6.44 -0.69 4.88
C TYR A 163 -6.38 0.01 6.24
N PRO A 164 -7.50 0.22 6.98
CA PRO A 164 -7.49 1.04 8.19
C PRO A 164 -6.47 0.56 9.24
N ILE A 165 -5.66 1.48 9.77
CA ILE A 165 -4.49 1.16 10.59
C ILE A 165 -4.86 0.42 11.88
N ASN A 166 -5.92 0.86 12.56
CA ASN A 166 -6.40 0.26 13.82
C ASN A 166 -7.16 -1.06 13.60
N GLU A 167 -7.64 -1.31 12.39
CA GLU A 167 -8.30 -2.59 12.06
C GLU A 167 -7.28 -3.63 11.62
N ARG A 168 -6.19 -3.22 10.95
CA ARG A 168 -5.23 -4.18 10.40
C ARG A 168 -4.57 -5.06 11.47
N VAL A 169 -4.37 -4.55 12.69
CA VAL A 169 -3.83 -5.32 13.82
C VAL A 169 -4.72 -6.49 14.24
N LYS A 170 -6.02 -6.44 13.89
CA LYS A 170 -7.03 -7.49 14.16
C LYS A 170 -7.09 -8.54 13.04
N GLY A 171 -6.40 -8.30 11.92
CA GLY A 171 -6.49 -9.10 10.70
C GLY A 171 -7.21 -8.37 9.57
N ILE A 172 -7.26 -9.01 8.41
CA ILE A 172 -8.04 -8.53 7.27
C ILE A 172 -9.47 -9.04 7.41
N GLU A 173 -10.44 -8.13 7.34
CA GLU A 173 -11.86 -8.41 7.38
C GLU A 173 -12.46 -8.26 5.98
N LYS A 174 -13.25 -9.25 5.56
CA LYS A 174 -13.88 -9.29 4.24
C LYS A 174 -14.62 -7.99 3.91
N ASN A 175 -15.51 -7.54 4.79
CA ASN A 175 -16.36 -6.38 4.53
C ASN A 175 -15.53 -5.09 4.34
N GLN A 176 -14.45 -4.95 5.12
CA GLN A 176 -13.56 -3.79 5.02
C GLN A 176 -12.76 -3.82 3.71
N LEU A 177 -12.30 -5.01 3.29
CA LEU A 177 -11.62 -5.19 2.00
C LEU A 177 -12.56 -4.92 0.82
N VAL A 178 -13.80 -5.42 0.87
CA VAL A 178 -14.82 -5.16 -0.17
C VAL A 178 -15.09 -3.67 -0.30
N LYS A 179 -15.24 -2.96 0.83
CA LYS A 179 -15.44 -1.50 0.85
C LYS A 179 -14.29 -0.77 0.16
N LEU A 180 -13.04 -1.12 0.47
CA LEU A 180 -11.86 -0.51 -0.15
C LEU A 180 -11.78 -0.75 -1.66
N ILE A 181 -12.11 -1.96 -2.11
CA ILE A 181 -12.07 -2.31 -3.54
C ILE A 181 -13.16 -1.58 -4.31
N ARG A 182 -14.37 -1.47 -3.75
CA ARG A 182 -15.46 -0.67 -4.34
C ARG A 182 -15.07 0.80 -4.42
N GLN A 183 -14.53 1.36 -3.34
CA GLN A 183 -14.03 2.74 -3.32
C GLN A 183 -12.95 2.97 -4.39
N ALA A 184 -12.03 2.01 -4.59
CA ALA A 184 -11.04 2.09 -5.67
C ALA A 184 -11.70 2.13 -7.05
N GLY A 185 -12.69 1.25 -7.29
CA GLY A 185 -13.42 1.24 -8.55
C GLY A 185 -14.18 2.55 -8.81
N GLU A 186 -14.80 3.12 -7.77
CA GLU A 186 -15.52 4.39 -7.86
C GLU A 186 -14.57 5.54 -8.19
N LEU A 187 -13.43 5.63 -7.52
CA LEU A 187 -12.40 6.65 -7.80
C LEU A 187 -11.90 6.58 -9.25
N ILE A 188 -11.76 5.37 -9.79
CA ILE A 188 -11.34 5.16 -11.17
C ILE A 188 -12.40 5.63 -12.16
N LEU A 189 -13.68 5.29 -11.92
CA LEU A 189 -14.77 5.64 -12.83
C LEU A 189 -15.19 7.10 -12.73
N GLN A 190 -15.24 7.67 -11.53
CA GLN A 190 -15.57 9.08 -11.33
C GLN A 190 -14.43 10.00 -11.78
N GLY A 191 -13.19 9.55 -11.62
CA GLY A 191 -12.01 10.33 -11.93
C GLY A 191 -11.36 10.94 -10.69
N PHE A 192 -10.03 10.87 -10.62
CA PHE A 192 -9.22 11.70 -9.73
C PHE A 192 -8.18 12.49 -10.55
N SER A 193 -7.80 13.66 -10.05
CA SER A 193 -6.87 14.57 -10.72
C SER A 193 -5.46 13.99 -10.80
N LEU A 194 -4.81 14.19 -11.94
CA LEU A 194 -3.40 13.89 -12.17
C LEU A 194 -2.62 15.19 -12.39
N PRO A 195 -1.42 15.37 -11.78
CA PRO A 195 -0.78 14.48 -10.83
C PRO A 195 -1.51 14.45 -9.47
N VAL A 196 -1.50 13.30 -8.79
CA VAL A 196 -1.97 13.14 -7.43
C VAL A 196 -1.00 13.83 -6.47
N ASN A 197 -1.54 14.61 -5.53
CA ASN A 197 -0.74 15.22 -4.47
C ASN A 197 -0.06 14.14 -3.61
N SER A 198 1.27 14.23 -3.44
CA SER A 198 2.05 13.22 -2.73
C SER A 198 1.59 13.03 -1.28
N LEU A 199 1.23 14.10 -0.57
CA LEU A 199 0.76 14.05 0.81
C LEU A 199 -0.59 13.34 0.93
N GLU A 200 -1.50 13.59 -0.01
CA GLU A 200 -2.79 12.90 -0.05
C GLU A 200 -2.68 11.42 -0.46
N ASN A 201 -1.54 11.03 -1.02
CA ASN A 201 -1.25 9.68 -1.47
C ASN A 201 -0.51 8.84 -0.41
N LEU A 202 -0.31 9.37 0.79
CA LEU A 202 0.25 8.67 1.94
C LEU A 202 -0.85 8.07 2.83
N ALA A 203 -0.49 7.05 3.60
CA ALA A 203 -1.32 6.56 4.68
C ALA A 203 -1.38 7.59 5.83
N ILE A 204 -2.28 7.38 6.80
CA ILE A 204 -2.57 8.37 7.86
C ILE A 204 -1.38 8.67 8.79
N ASP A 205 -0.78 7.69 9.46
CA ASP A 205 0.51 7.21 8.98
C ASP A 205 1.63 8.20 8.61
N GLY A 206 2.05 8.09 7.35
CA GLY A 206 2.96 9.02 6.69
C GLY A 206 2.48 10.48 6.69
N GLN A 207 1.17 10.74 6.66
CA GLN A 207 0.65 12.12 6.76
C GLN A 207 0.98 12.74 8.12
N LEU A 208 0.79 11.97 9.20
CA LEU A 208 1.16 12.35 10.56
C LEU A 208 2.66 12.64 10.63
N PHE A 209 3.50 11.74 10.10
CA PHE A 209 4.95 11.92 10.06
C PHE A 209 5.37 13.22 9.35
N VAL A 210 4.75 13.54 8.21
CA VAL A 210 5.01 14.79 7.50
C VAL A 210 4.57 16.00 8.33
N GLU A 211 3.44 15.93 9.04
CA GLU A 211 3.00 17.01 9.94
C GLU A 211 3.94 17.19 11.13
N MET A 212 4.43 16.09 11.71
CA MET A 212 5.45 16.11 12.76
C MET A 212 6.70 16.85 12.27
N CYS A 213 7.24 16.50 11.11
CA CYS A 213 8.38 17.19 10.50
C CYS A 213 8.12 18.68 10.19
N LYS A 214 6.87 19.06 9.89
CA LYS A 214 6.52 20.47 9.66
C LYS A 214 6.55 21.27 10.96
N LYS A 215 6.03 20.70 12.05
CA LYS A 215 5.88 21.35 13.36
C LYS A 215 7.16 21.31 14.20
N ASP A 216 7.91 20.21 14.15
CA ASP A 216 9.17 20.01 14.87
C ASP A 216 10.35 19.93 13.88
N LYS A 217 11.06 21.04 13.72
CA LYS A 217 12.22 21.14 12.83
C LYS A 217 13.42 20.34 13.33
N GLN A 218 13.57 20.16 14.65
CA GLN A 218 14.65 19.38 15.21
C GLN A 218 14.43 17.90 14.91
N PHE A 219 13.21 17.40 15.13
CA PHE A 219 12.82 16.06 14.71
C PHE A 219 13.01 15.86 13.20
N CYS A 220 12.54 16.79 12.38
CA CYS A 220 12.73 16.71 10.93
C CYS A 220 14.21 16.58 10.55
N SER A 221 15.07 17.40 11.15
CA SER A 221 16.51 17.34 10.93
C SER A 221 17.08 15.99 11.36
N LEU A 222 16.66 15.47 12.53
CA LEU A 222 17.10 14.19 13.09
C LEU A 222 16.83 13.02 12.13
N VAL A 223 15.68 13.02 11.45
CA VAL A 223 15.24 11.91 10.58
C VAL A 223 15.59 12.07 9.11
N THR A 224 16.09 13.24 8.68
CA THR A 224 16.38 13.51 7.26
C THR A 224 17.84 13.84 6.97
N THR A 225 18.58 14.37 7.96
CA THR A 225 19.94 14.85 7.73
C THR A 225 20.95 13.76 8.05
N ARG A 226 21.76 13.36 7.06
CA ARG A 226 22.87 12.43 7.25
C ARG A 226 24.16 13.23 7.47
N THR A 227 24.74 13.13 8.66
CA THR A 227 26.10 13.61 8.93
C THR A 227 26.95 12.48 9.52
N PRO A 228 28.29 12.55 9.44
CA PRO A 228 29.16 11.57 10.08
C PRO A 228 28.91 11.41 11.60
N GLU A 229 28.38 12.44 12.24
CA GLU A 229 28.12 12.52 13.69
C GLU A 229 26.70 12.05 14.08
N THR A 230 25.75 12.01 13.13
CA THR A 230 24.37 11.58 13.42
C THR A 230 24.31 10.09 13.74
N ASN A 231 23.67 9.73 14.86
CA ASN A 231 23.42 8.34 15.20
C ASN A 231 22.52 7.70 14.14
N PHE A 232 23.08 6.74 13.41
CA PHE A 232 22.38 6.06 12.31
C PHE A 232 21.09 5.35 12.78
N ALA A 233 20.96 5.03 14.07
CA ALA A 233 19.76 4.40 14.63
C ALA A 233 18.49 5.26 14.46
N CYS A 234 18.61 6.60 14.47
CA CYS A 234 17.46 7.49 14.27
C CYS A 234 17.17 7.81 12.80
N LEU A 235 18.04 7.35 11.89
CA LEU A 235 17.92 7.54 10.44
C LEU A 235 17.51 6.26 9.70
N HIS A 236 17.71 5.10 10.32
CA HIS A 236 17.42 3.80 9.75
C HIS A 236 16.23 3.17 10.48
N PHE A 237 15.04 3.66 10.16
CA PHE A 237 13.78 3.24 10.77
C PHE A 237 12.67 3.18 9.71
N TRP A 238 11.62 2.46 10.04
CA TRP A 238 10.33 2.58 9.34
C TRP A 238 9.48 3.63 10.04
N ILE A 239 8.73 4.45 9.29
CA ILE A 239 7.90 5.52 9.86
C ILE A 239 7.01 4.99 10.98
N GLU A 240 6.52 3.76 10.83
CA GLU A 240 5.63 3.09 11.77
C GLU A 240 6.30 2.75 13.10
N GLU A 241 7.62 2.53 13.12
CA GLU A 241 8.38 2.39 14.37
C GLU A 241 8.35 3.70 15.16
N PHE A 242 8.48 4.85 14.49
CA PHE A 242 8.33 6.15 15.14
C PHE A 242 6.87 6.39 15.56
N ILE A 243 5.92 6.19 14.63
CA ILE A 243 4.49 6.42 14.87
C ILE A 243 3.93 5.52 15.95
N HIS A 244 4.54 4.38 16.25
CA HIS A 244 4.14 3.50 17.37
C HIS A 244 5.12 3.48 18.54
N GLU A 245 6.07 4.43 18.61
CA GLU A 245 7.03 4.53 19.72
C GLU A 245 7.81 3.24 19.99
N TYR A 246 8.19 2.59 18.90
CA TYR A 246 8.82 1.30 18.89
C TYR A 246 10.35 1.40 18.98
N HIS A 247 10.98 0.43 19.65
CA HIS A 247 12.44 0.36 19.84
C HIS A 247 13.06 1.68 20.34
N GLN A 248 13.99 2.28 19.58
CA GLN A 248 14.71 3.50 19.94
C GLN A 248 13.82 4.75 20.02
N TRP A 249 12.58 4.67 19.52
CA TRP A 249 11.60 5.76 19.58
C TRP A 249 10.77 5.74 20.87
N ASN A 250 10.86 4.67 21.66
CA ASN A 250 10.25 4.60 22.97
C ASN A 250 10.96 5.55 23.95
N ILE A 251 10.24 6.09 24.95
CA ILE A 251 10.82 6.93 26.01
C ILE A 251 11.95 6.24 26.79
N ARG A 252 11.93 4.91 26.88
CA ARG A 252 12.97 4.08 27.52
C ARG A 252 14.11 3.70 26.56
N GLY A 253 13.95 3.96 25.27
CA GLY A 253 14.85 3.50 24.21
C GLY A 253 14.92 1.99 24.05
N MET A 254 15.84 1.53 23.21
CA MET A 254 16.16 0.11 22.98
C MET A 254 17.55 -0.22 23.53
N ILE A 255 17.69 -1.37 24.22
CA ILE A 255 19.01 -1.84 24.65
C ILE A 255 19.72 -2.53 23.46
N ASP A 256 20.85 -1.96 23.04
CA ASP A 256 21.74 -2.61 22.08
C ASP A 256 22.43 -3.81 22.75
N LYS A 257 22.02 -5.02 22.37
CA LYS A 257 22.56 -6.28 22.90
C LYS A 257 24.07 -6.42 22.71
N LYS A 258 24.68 -5.77 21.71
CA LYS A 258 26.12 -5.89 21.46
C LYS A 258 26.95 -5.08 22.46
N ASN A 259 26.46 -3.90 22.82
CA ASN A 259 27.22 -2.92 23.60
C ASN A 259 26.64 -2.69 25.01
N ASN A 260 25.50 -3.31 25.32
CA ASN A 260 24.71 -3.08 26.53
C ASN A 260 24.41 -1.59 26.80
N LYS A 261 24.22 -0.82 25.72
CA LYS A 261 23.92 0.61 25.76
C LYS A 261 22.48 0.84 25.31
N THR A 262 21.78 1.74 26.00
CA THR A 262 20.47 2.19 25.57
C THR A 262 20.62 3.17 24.41
N ILE A 263 19.92 2.89 23.32
CA ILE A 263 19.78 3.77 22.15
C ILE A 263 18.40 4.43 22.24
N SER A 264 18.37 5.75 22.31
CA SER A 264 17.14 6.55 22.26
C SER A 264 17.26 7.66 21.21
N CYS A 265 16.14 7.97 20.57
CA CYS A 265 15.99 9.09 19.65
C CYS A 265 15.14 10.16 20.34
N TYR A 266 15.67 11.37 20.46
CA TYR A 266 15.00 12.46 21.16
C TYR A 266 14.08 13.24 20.21
N TYR A 267 12.82 13.39 20.60
CA TYR A 267 11.81 14.17 19.89
C TYR A 267 10.67 14.56 20.84
N ASN A 268 9.75 15.41 20.36
CA ASN A 268 8.60 15.84 21.15
C ASN A 268 7.50 14.75 21.21
N HIS A 269 7.54 13.90 22.24
CA HIS A 269 6.53 12.85 22.49
C HIS A 269 5.11 13.42 22.64
N THR A 270 4.95 14.54 23.35
CA THR A 270 3.65 15.20 23.55
C THR A 270 3.02 15.56 22.21
N LEU A 271 3.79 16.17 21.31
CA LEU A 271 3.33 16.52 19.97
C LEU A 271 2.95 15.27 19.15
N LEU A 272 3.72 14.19 19.24
CA LEU A 272 3.37 12.93 18.56
C LEU A 272 2.01 12.40 19.06
N HIS A 273 1.75 12.43 20.36
CA HIS A 273 0.50 11.96 20.94
C HIS A 273 -0.70 12.80 20.51
N GLU A 274 -0.57 14.13 20.52
CA GLU A 274 -1.59 15.05 20.00
C GLU A 274 -1.90 14.78 18.52
N LEU A 275 -0.86 14.52 17.72
CA LEU A 275 -1.03 14.20 16.30
C LEU A 275 -1.68 12.82 16.11
N ARG A 276 -1.35 11.81 16.91
CA ARG A 276 -2.03 10.50 16.84
C ARG A 276 -3.52 10.63 17.12
N GLU A 277 -3.90 11.40 18.13
CA GLU A 277 -5.29 11.69 18.44
C GLU A 277 -5.99 12.37 17.26
N LYS A 278 -5.36 13.41 16.68
CA LYS A 278 -5.86 14.10 15.49
C LYS A 278 -6.10 13.16 14.30
N TYR A 279 -5.21 12.20 14.08
CA TYR A 279 -5.29 11.24 12.97
C TYR A 279 -6.05 9.96 13.33
N GLY A 280 -6.59 9.85 14.55
CA GLY A 280 -7.34 8.70 15.01
C GLY A 280 -6.52 7.41 15.08
N ILE A 281 -5.22 7.49 15.38
CA ILE A 281 -4.34 6.32 15.54
C ILE A 281 -4.38 5.90 17.01
N GLU A 282 -4.88 4.70 17.29
CA GLU A 282 -5.03 4.20 18.66
C GLU A 282 -3.67 3.96 19.33
N HIS A 283 -3.53 4.46 20.55
CA HIS A 283 -2.40 4.19 21.43
C HIS A 283 -2.77 3.10 22.43
N LYS A 284 -2.12 1.94 22.37
CA LYS A 284 -2.16 1.00 23.49
C LYS A 284 -1.15 1.50 24.52
N ASN A 285 -1.64 2.10 25.61
CA ASN A 285 -0.78 2.52 26.71
C ASN A 285 0.02 1.32 27.23
N ILE A 286 1.34 1.38 27.07
CA ILE A 286 2.31 0.32 27.38
C ILE A 286 2.59 0.22 28.90
N TYR A 287 1.99 1.09 29.72
CA TYR A 287 2.42 1.31 31.11
C TYR A 287 1.32 1.32 32.18
N ASN A 288 0.18 0.68 31.94
CA ASN A 288 -0.77 0.37 33.01
C ASN A 288 -0.67 -1.11 33.42
#